data_AF-A0A9Q9B6V9-F1
#
_entry.id   AF-A0A9Q9B6V9-F1
#
_cell.length_a   1.000
_cell.length_b   1.000
_cell.length_c   1.000
_cell.angle_alpha   90.00
_cell.angle_beta   90.00
_cell.angle_gamma   90.00
#
_symmetry.space_group_name_H-M   'P 1'
#
loop_
_entity.id
_entity.type
_entity.pdbx_description
1 polymer ?
#
loop_
_entity_poly.entity_id
_entity_poly.type
_entity_poly.pdbx_seq_one_letter_code
_entity_poly.pdbx_strand_id
1 'polypeptide(L)'
;MTTTCRAGLDTAPPLDALRRKVFEEITSRLRRANVNVSSLSLSDLEFCLPRDSSQHKTWRRLPHFPMLTTDITMASILNLRPSTKSIPGPDRGQQIFYLRSFRVTIATLHKEWQKQLELIEDDETEVYVRYVGTFTPVSACARFVANLKGRTDGIYAFLIATLSKIGPAAIEYCSYYTFPGGTSNSFRTSTGVLRPLDSTHTNIKEQALIELFDFETLLDRQPGGIYSSYVPKADDQPLFRQLGTNAFGKLTAVTQSPAFRKASNAERLQINCWMRGCRLVRTVR
;
A
#
# COMPACT_ATOMS: atom_id res chain seq x y z
N MET A 1 26.94 40.87 -13.84
CA MET A 1 26.29 39.56 -13.61
C MET A 1 24.81 39.81 -13.33
N THR A 2 23.97 39.61 -14.34
CA THR A 2 22.53 39.87 -14.29
C THR A 2 21.83 38.61 -13.81
N THR A 3 21.41 38.61 -12.54
CA THR A 3 20.58 37.55 -11.97
C THR A 3 19.18 37.66 -12.58
N THR A 4 18.92 36.87 -13.62
CA THR A 4 17.60 36.79 -14.24
C THR A 4 16.67 36.06 -13.27
N CYS A 5 15.90 36.81 -12.49
CA CYS A 5 14.80 36.30 -11.68
C CYS A 5 13.80 35.58 -12.59
N ARG A 6 13.90 34.25 -12.70
CA ARG A 6 12.82 33.40 -13.21
C ARG A 6 11.71 33.37 -12.15
N ALA A 7 10.96 34.46 -12.06
CA ALA A 7 9.62 34.47 -11.51
C ALA A 7 8.68 33.77 -12.51
N GLY A 8 8.98 32.50 -12.83
CA GLY A 8 8.08 31.62 -13.53
C GLY A 8 7.01 31.21 -12.55
N LEU A 9 5.95 32.03 -12.50
CA LEU A 9 4.64 31.80 -11.90
C LEU A 9 4.42 30.35 -11.46
N ASP A 10 4.49 30.14 -10.16
CA ASP A 10 4.09 28.91 -9.46
C ASP A 10 2.56 28.83 -9.42
N THR A 11 1.93 29.03 -10.58
CA THR A 11 0.47 28.99 -10.73
C THR A 11 0.01 27.56 -10.59
N ALA A 12 -1.06 27.40 -9.81
CA ALA A 12 -1.70 26.11 -9.64
C ALA A 12 -2.12 25.59 -11.03
N PRO A 13 -1.70 24.37 -11.42
CA PRO A 13 -2.15 23.79 -12.67
C PRO A 13 -3.67 23.57 -12.62
N PRO A 14 -4.34 23.50 -13.78
CA PRO A 14 -5.72 23.03 -13.84
C PRO A 14 -5.88 21.68 -13.11
N LEU A 15 -6.97 21.50 -12.37
CA LEU A 15 -7.19 20.31 -11.55
C LEU A 15 -7.07 19.01 -12.35
N ASP A 16 -7.64 18.97 -13.57
CA ASP A 16 -7.58 17.79 -14.43
C ASP A 16 -6.16 17.42 -14.85
N ALA A 17 -5.31 18.43 -15.09
CA ALA A 17 -3.90 18.19 -15.40
C ALA A 17 -3.15 17.63 -14.19
N LEU A 18 -3.45 18.13 -12.98
CA LEU A 18 -2.87 17.61 -11.74
C LEU A 18 -3.33 16.18 -11.46
N ARG A 19 -4.63 15.89 -11.58
CA ARG A 19 -5.20 14.54 -11.41
C ARG A 19 -4.57 13.54 -12.39
N ARG A 20 -4.49 13.91 -13.67
CA ARG A 20 -3.86 13.10 -14.71
C ARG A 20 -2.39 12.79 -14.38
N LYS A 21 -1.63 13.80 -13.96
CA LYS A 21 -0.23 13.61 -13.58
C LYS A 21 -0.06 12.62 -12.42
N VAL A 22 -0.86 12.74 -11.36
CA VAL A 22 -0.81 11.82 -10.22
C VAL A 22 -1.24 10.41 -10.64
N PHE A 23 -2.29 10.29 -11.46
CA PHE A 23 -2.74 9.02 -12.00
C PHE A 23 -1.68 8.33 -12.89
N GLU A 24 -1.01 9.09 -13.75
CA GLU A 24 0.09 8.59 -14.59
C GLU A 24 1.26 8.10 -13.74
N GLU A 25 1.59 8.80 -12.65
CA GLU A 25 2.63 8.36 -11.71
C GLU A 25 2.27 7.03 -11.04
N ILE A 26 1.05 6.91 -10.50
CA ILE A 26 0.55 5.66 -9.88
C ILE A 26 0.56 4.51 -10.91
N THR A 27 0.00 4.73 -12.10
CA THR A 27 -0.08 3.68 -13.13
C THR A 27 1.29 3.30 -13.68
N SER A 28 2.22 4.24 -13.80
CA SER A 28 3.62 3.97 -14.18
C SER A 28 4.30 3.06 -13.16
N ARG A 29 4.14 3.34 -11.86
CA ARG A 29 4.63 2.50 -10.76
C ARG A 29 4.01 1.10 -10.76
N LEU A 30 2.69 1.02 -10.89
CA LEU A 30 1.97 -0.25 -11.03
C LEU A 30 2.49 -1.09 -12.21
N ARG A 31 2.74 -0.48 -13.37
CA ARG A 31 3.33 -1.17 -14.53
C ARG A 31 4.73 -1.69 -14.22
N ARG A 32 5.59 -0.90 -13.55
CA ARG A 32 6.92 -1.35 -13.11
C ARG A 32 6.82 -2.55 -12.14
N ALA A 33 5.79 -2.57 -11.30
CA ALA A 33 5.46 -3.70 -10.44
C ALA A 33 4.80 -4.89 -11.18
N ASN A 34 4.65 -4.82 -12.51
CA ASN A 34 3.99 -5.82 -13.37
C ASN A 34 2.49 -6.01 -13.08
N VAL A 35 1.82 -4.97 -12.61
CA VAL A 35 0.37 -4.95 -12.47
C VAL A 35 -0.26 -4.52 -13.79
N ASN A 36 -1.29 -5.25 -14.24
CA ASN A 36 -2.06 -4.84 -15.42
C ASN A 36 -2.96 -3.65 -15.09
N VAL A 37 -2.70 -2.52 -15.73
CA VAL A 37 -3.48 -1.26 -15.56
C VAL A 37 -4.32 -0.91 -16.78
N SER A 38 -4.45 -1.80 -17.77
CA SER A 38 -5.12 -1.48 -19.04
C SER A 38 -6.59 -1.09 -18.89
N SER A 39 -7.26 -1.61 -17.85
CA SER A 39 -8.67 -1.31 -17.54
C SER A 39 -8.84 -0.19 -16.53
N LEU A 40 -7.76 0.38 -15.99
CA LEU A 40 -7.83 1.35 -14.91
C LEU A 40 -8.11 2.75 -15.47
N SER A 41 -9.10 3.43 -14.89
CA SER A 41 -9.50 4.78 -15.25
C SER A 41 -9.27 5.76 -14.09
N LEU A 42 -9.33 7.06 -14.38
CA LEU A 42 -9.29 8.12 -13.35
C LEU A 42 -10.41 7.95 -12.32
N SER A 43 -11.59 7.47 -12.74
CA SER A 43 -12.74 7.28 -11.85
C SER A 43 -12.49 6.17 -10.82
N ASP A 44 -11.77 5.12 -11.20
CA ASP A 44 -11.49 3.99 -10.30
C ASP A 44 -10.60 4.41 -9.13
N LEU A 45 -9.74 5.42 -9.36
CA LEU A 45 -8.78 5.95 -8.39
C LEU A 45 -9.16 7.32 -7.83
N GLU A 46 -10.35 7.84 -8.11
CA GLU A 46 -10.75 9.20 -7.70
C GLU A 46 -10.53 9.47 -6.21
N PHE A 47 -10.72 8.47 -5.36
CA PHE A 47 -10.55 8.57 -3.92
C PHE A 47 -9.11 8.86 -3.46
N CYS A 48 -8.10 8.60 -4.29
CA CYS A 48 -6.69 8.86 -4.02
C CYS A 48 -6.07 9.85 -5.03
N LEU A 49 -6.90 10.65 -5.71
CA LEU A 49 -6.49 11.72 -6.61
C LEU A 49 -6.80 13.12 -6.05
N PRO A 50 -6.10 14.17 -6.53
CA PRO A 50 -6.38 15.55 -6.17
C PRO A 50 -7.84 15.94 -6.36
N ARG A 51 -8.39 16.66 -5.37
CA ARG A 51 -9.75 17.22 -5.38
C ARG A 51 -9.78 18.72 -5.61
N ASP A 52 -8.67 19.38 -5.34
CA ASP A 52 -8.45 20.80 -5.58
C ASP A 52 -7.03 21.03 -6.10
N SER A 53 -6.81 22.16 -6.79
CA SER A 53 -5.49 22.56 -7.31
C SER A 53 -4.71 23.43 -6.31
N SER A 54 -5.32 23.84 -5.20
CA SER A 54 -4.69 24.70 -4.19
C SER A 54 -3.54 23.98 -3.49
N GLN A 55 -3.65 22.66 -3.34
CA GLN A 55 -2.63 21.81 -2.71
C GLN A 55 -1.70 21.13 -3.72
N HIS A 56 -1.54 21.68 -4.93
CA HIS A 56 -0.75 21.07 -6.00
C HIS A 56 0.72 20.80 -5.62
N LYS A 57 1.34 21.62 -4.77
CA LYS A 57 2.72 21.41 -4.29
C LYS A 57 2.82 20.14 -3.45
N THR A 58 1.87 19.95 -2.55
CA THR A 58 1.79 18.75 -1.71
C THR A 58 1.57 17.51 -2.57
N TRP A 59 0.66 17.57 -3.54
CA TRP A 59 0.41 16.47 -4.47
C TRP A 59 1.59 16.13 -5.37
N ARG A 60 2.41 17.12 -5.76
CA ARG A 60 3.66 16.88 -6.48
C ARG A 60 4.71 16.22 -5.58
N ARG A 61 4.76 16.58 -4.30
CA ARG A 61 5.74 16.06 -3.35
C ARG A 61 5.40 14.67 -2.84
N LEU A 62 4.11 14.37 -2.59
CA LEU A 62 3.66 13.15 -1.93
C LEU A 62 4.22 11.86 -2.56
N PRO A 63 4.19 11.65 -3.90
CA PRO A 63 4.69 10.41 -4.48
C PRO A 63 6.21 10.22 -4.31
N HIS A 64 6.97 11.30 -4.12
CA HIS A 64 8.44 11.25 -4.02
C HIS A 64 8.93 11.27 -2.58
N PHE A 65 8.21 11.96 -1.69
CA PHE A 65 8.59 12.11 -0.28
C PHE A 65 7.39 11.86 0.65
N PRO A 66 6.79 10.67 0.59
CA PRO A 66 5.61 10.36 1.38
C PRO A 66 5.92 10.45 2.88
N MET A 67 7.07 9.95 3.35
CA MET A 67 7.46 9.97 4.77
C MET A 67 7.57 11.38 5.38
N LEU A 68 7.77 12.40 4.56
CA LEU A 68 7.87 13.81 5.01
C LEU A 68 6.53 14.54 5.01
N THR A 69 5.47 13.89 4.57
CA THR A 69 4.12 14.48 4.64
C THR A 69 3.58 14.25 6.05
N THR A 70 3.10 15.29 6.73
CA THR A 70 2.52 15.09 8.06
C THR A 70 1.16 14.41 7.98
N ASP A 71 0.73 13.82 9.09
CA ASP A 71 -0.60 13.22 9.23
C ASP A 71 -1.73 14.21 8.92
N ILE A 72 -1.60 15.47 9.37
CA ILE A 72 -2.59 16.54 9.12
C ILE A 72 -2.67 16.85 7.63
N THR A 73 -1.53 17.09 6.99
CA THR A 73 -1.46 17.40 5.57
C THR A 73 -2.02 16.24 4.74
N MET A 74 -1.60 15.02 5.04
CA MET A 74 -2.07 13.81 4.35
C MET A 74 -3.58 13.59 4.53
N ALA A 75 -4.10 13.75 5.74
CA ALA A 75 -5.53 13.63 6.00
C ALA A 75 -6.35 14.68 5.23
N SER A 76 -5.83 15.90 5.13
CA SER A 76 -6.45 16.96 4.33
C SER A 76 -6.47 16.61 2.84
N ILE A 77 -5.31 16.29 2.25
CA ILE A 77 -5.19 16.16 0.79
C ILE A 77 -5.94 14.92 0.26
N LEU A 78 -5.99 13.84 1.05
CA LEU A 78 -6.68 12.59 0.70
C LEU A 78 -8.10 12.50 1.27
N ASN A 79 -8.58 13.55 1.97
CA ASN A 79 -9.87 13.55 2.68
C ASN A 79 -10.05 12.31 3.57
N LEU A 80 -9.02 12.01 4.36
CA LEU A 80 -9.02 10.88 5.27
C LEU A 80 -9.87 11.18 6.50
N ARG A 81 -10.52 10.14 7.04
CA ARG A 81 -11.23 10.25 8.32
C ARG A 81 -10.48 9.49 9.40
N PRO A 82 -10.18 10.11 10.56
CA PRO A 82 -9.62 9.40 11.70
C PRO A 82 -10.47 8.18 12.07
N SER A 83 -9.83 7.08 12.44
CA SER A 83 -10.48 5.86 12.93
C SER A 83 -10.12 5.66 14.39
N THR A 84 -11.13 5.64 15.25
CA THR A 84 -10.99 5.34 16.67
C THR A 84 -11.63 4.00 16.99
N LYS A 85 -11.47 3.53 18.23
CA LYS A 85 -12.18 2.33 18.72
C LYS A 85 -13.71 2.50 18.73
N SER A 86 -14.20 3.74 18.82
CA SER A 86 -15.63 4.04 18.87
C SER A 86 -16.29 4.11 17.48
N ILE A 87 -15.50 4.24 16.42
CA ILE A 87 -16.04 4.26 15.05
C ILE A 87 -16.42 2.82 14.66
N PRO A 88 -17.66 2.58 14.22
CA PRO A 88 -18.11 1.25 13.83
C PRO A 88 -17.32 0.72 12.64
N GLY A 89 -17.31 -0.60 12.48
CA GLY A 89 -16.81 -1.24 11.27
C GLY A 89 -17.65 -0.92 10.04
N PRO A 90 -17.25 -1.43 8.86
CA PRO A 90 -18.03 -1.27 7.64
C PRO A 90 -19.39 -1.98 7.75
N ASP A 91 -20.36 -1.56 6.95
CA ASP A 91 -21.59 -2.34 6.79
C ASP A 91 -21.28 -3.72 6.18
N ARG A 92 -22.22 -4.66 6.35
CA ARG A 92 -22.06 -6.01 5.81
C ARG A 92 -21.87 -5.97 4.28
N GLY A 93 -20.76 -6.53 3.82
CA GLY A 93 -20.41 -6.58 2.40
C GLY A 93 -19.58 -5.39 1.90
N GLN A 94 -19.23 -4.46 2.78
CA GLN A 94 -18.29 -3.40 2.47
C GLN A 94 -16.87 -3.80 2.87
N GLN A 95 -15.89 -3.33 2.09
CA GLN A 95 -14.48 -3.34 2.43
C GLN A 95 -13.94 -1.92 2.39
N ILE A 96 -13.36 -1.48 3.51
CA ILE A 96 -12.81 -0.13 3.64
C ILE A 96 -11.29 -0.20 3.64
N PHE A 97 -10.68 0.75 2.94
CA PHE A 97 -9.25 0.97 2.95
C PHE A 97 -8.86 1.83 4.15
N TYR A 98 -7.74 1.51 4.76
CA TYR A 98 -7.19 2.25 5.88
C TYR A 98 -5.72 2.55 5.71
N LEU A 99 -5.27 3.54 6.46
CA LEU A 99 -3.89 3.92 6.61
C LEU A 99 -3.55 3.95 8.10
N ARG A 100 -2.40 3.37 8.46
CA ARG A 100 -1.73 3.59 9.73
C ARG A 100 -0.52 4.46 9.51
N SER A 101 -0.29 5.37 10.46
CA SER A 101 0.85 6.26 10.44
C SER A 101 1.60 6.16 11.76
N PHE A 102 2.89 5.85 11.67
CA PHE A 102 3.81 5.74 12.79
C PHE A 102 4.78 6.91 12.73
N ARG A 103 4.70 7.78 13.72
CA ARG A 103 5.58 8.94 13.84
C ARG A 103 6.87 8.56 14.56
N VAL A 104 8.00 8.83 13.92
CA VAL A 104 9.36 8.59 14.43
C VAL A 104 10.27 9.74 14.02
N THR A 105 11.47 9.84 14.57
CA THR A 105 12.51 10.78 14.11
C THR A 105 13.48 10.10 13.15
N ILE A 106 14.21 10.85 12.32
CA ILE A 106 15.25 10.28 11.45
C ILE A 106 16.31 9.53 12.26
N ALA A 107 16.70 10.04 13.44
CA ALA A 107 17.65 9.40 14.35
C ALA A 107 17.24 7.98 14.75
N THR A 108 15.92 7.72 14.84
CA THR A 108 15.36 6.42 15.24
C THR A 108 15.05 5.51 14.06
N LEU A 109 15.13 5.98 12.81
CA LEU A 109 14.89 5.13 11.65
C LEU A 109 16.00 4.08 11.47
N HIS A 110 15.62 2.92 10.95
CA HIS A 110 16.60 1.94 10.49
C HIS A 110 17.44 2.52 9.35
N LYS A 111 18.75 2.21 9.31
CA LYS A 111 19.70 2.73 8.30
C LYS A 111 19.21 2.58 6.85
N GLU A 112 18.56 1.48 6.52
CA GLU A 112 18.00 1.26 5.18
C GLU A 112 16.86 2.22 4.82
N TRP A 113 16.11 2.73 5.78
CA TRP A 113 15.11 3.78 5.56
C TRP A 113 15.73 5.18 5.55
N GLN A 114 16.81 5.38 6.31
CA GLN A 114 17.57 6.63 6.29
C GLN A 114 18.18 6.92 4.91
N LYS A 115 18.51 5.90 4.12
CA LYS A 115 19.02 6.07 2.74
C LYS A 115 18.11 6.95 1.86
N GLN A 116 16.80 6.83 2.04
CA GLN A 116 15.82 7.64 1.30
C GLN A 116 15.71 9.08 1.79
N LEU A 117 16.37 9.38 2.91
CA LEU A 117 16.34 10.65 3.62
C LEU A 117 17.75 11.25 3.77
N GLU A 118 18.76 10.73 3.04
CA GLU A 118 20.18 11.16 3.11
C GLU A 118 20.38 12.66 2.86
N LEU A 119 19.42 13.33 2.24
CA LEU A 119 19.44 14.77 1.98
C LEU A 119 18.94 15.62 3.17
N ILE A 120 18.49 14.99 4.26
CA ILE A 120 18.01 15.68 5.45
C ILE A 120 19.08 15.60 6.52
N GLU A 121 19.65 16.74 6.87
CA GLU A 121 20.76 16.85 7.82
C GLU A 121 20.31 16.79 9.28
N ASP A 122 19.04 17.06 9.55
CA ASP A 122 18.48 17.11 10.90
C ASP A 122 17.89 15.76 11.33
N ASP A 123 18.63 15.04 12.16
CA ASP A 123 18.24 13.74 12.72
C ASP A 123 16.97 13.82 13.60
N GLU A 124 16.62 15.00 14.13
CA GLU A 124 15.41 15.22 14.94
C GLU A 124 14.17 15.48 14.08
N THR A 125 14.31 15.56 12.76
CA THR A 125 13.17 15.73 11.85
C THR A 125 12.20 14.55 12.00
N GLU A 126 10.94 14.88 12.27
CA GLU A 126 9.86 13.89 12.32
C GLU A 126 9.55 13.34 10.93
N VAL A 127 9.40 12.01 10.86
CA VAL A 127 8.94 11.30 9.67
C VAL A 127 7.78 10.37 10.00
N TYR A 128 7.02 10.03 8.96
CA TYR A 128 5.77 9.30 9.06
C TYR A 128 5.86 8.02 8.26
N VAL A 129 6.13 6.92 8.96
CA VAL A 129 6.20 5.59 8.37
C VAL A 129 4.78 5.04 8.24
N ARG A 130 4.40 4.53 7.07
CA ARG A 130 2.99 4.24 6.78
C ARG A 130 2.71 2.81 6.37
N TYR A 131 1.52 2.36 6.74
CA TYR A 131 0.98 1.06 6.36
C TYR A 131 -0.43 1.24 5.78
N VAL A 132 -0.62 0.80 4.53
CA VAL A 132 -1.93 0.75 3.88
C VAL A 132 -2.49 -0.65 4.00
N GLY A 133 -3.79 -0.77 4.22
CA GLY A 133 -4.46 -2.06 4.10
C GLY A 133 -5.96 -1.95 3.94
N THR A 134 -6.63 -3.10 4.03
CA THR A 134 -8.09 -3.19 4.02
C THR A 134 -8.64 -3.89 5.27
N PHE A 135 -9.85 -3.52 5.69
CA PHE A 135 -10.54 -4.21 6.79
C PHE A 135 -11.98 -4.56 6.47
N THR A 136 -12.35 -5.76 6.93
CA THR A 136 -13.71 -6.28 7.12
C THR A 136 -13.65 -7.25 8.31
N PRO A 137 -14.64 -7.32 9.21
CA PRO A 137 -15.75 -6.38 9.46
C PRO A 137 -15.45 -5.35 10.57
N VAL A 138 -14.25 -5.36 11.17
CA VAL A 138 -13.92 -4.50 12.34
C VAL A 138 -13.16 -3.26 11.92
N SER A 139 -13.25 -2.16 12.69
CA SER A 139 -12.57 -0.89 12.40
C SER A 139 -11.04 -1.04 12.27
N ALA A 140 -10.38 -0.07 11.61
CA ALA A 140 -8.93 -0.08 11.41
C ALA A 140 -8.14 -0.17 12.74
N CYS A 141 -8.60 0.56 13.76
CA CYS A 141 -8.03 0.53 15.10
C CYS A 141 -8.25 -0.84 15.78
N ALA A 142 -9.46 -1.39 15.74
CA ALA A 142 -9.74 -2.73 16.29
C ALA A 142 -8.90 -3.81 15.60
N ARG A 143 -8.73 -3.72 14.28
CA ARG A 143 -7.86 -4.60 13.50
C ARG A 143 -6.40 -4.49 13.92
N PHE A 144 -5.92 -3.29 14.24
CA PHE A 144 -4.54 -3.10 14.72
C PHE A 144 -4.32 -3.79 16.06
N VAL A 145 -5.22 -3.57 17.02
CA VAL A 145 -5.17 -4.21 18.34
C VAL A 145 -5.21 -5.74 18.22
N ALA A 146 -6.07 -6.27 17.35
CA ALA A 146 -6.13 -7.70 17.08
C ALA A 146 -4.83 -8.23 16.47
N ASN A 147 -4.25 -7.50 15.50
CA ASN A 147 -2.98 -7.88 14.88
C ASN A 147 -1.83 -7.88 15.90
N LEU A 148 -1.75 -6.88 16.81
CA LEU A 148 -0.72 -6.84 17.85
C LEU A 148 -0.77 -8.04 18.80
N LYS A 149 -1.97 -8.57 19.06
CA LYS A 149 -2.16 -9.73 19.96
C LYS A 149 -1.93 -11.07 19.27
N GLY A 150 -2.36 -11.19 18.01
CA GLY A 150 -2.48 -12.50 17.35
C GLY A 150 -1.48 -12.77 16.24
N ARG A 151 -0.81 -11.75 15.68
CA ARG A 151 0.06 -11.94 14.52
C ARG A 151 1.52 -11.98 14.94
N THR A 152 2.08 -13.19 15.00
CA THR A 152 3.47 -13.44 15.39
C THR A 152 4.41 -13.60 14.19
N ASP A 153 3.89 -13.65 12.96
CA ASP A 153 4.67 -13.90 11.75
C ASP A 153 4.34 -12.96 10.57
N GLY A 154 5.18 -13.06 9.53
CA GLY A 154 5.08 -12.29 8.31
C GLY A 154 5.61 -10.85 8.42
N ILE A 155 5.47 -10.09 7.32
CA ILE A 155 6.03 -8.74 7.17
C ILE A 155 5.50 -7.79 8.25
N TYR A 156 4.22 -7.90 8.60
CA TYR A 156 3.63 -7.07 9.64
C TYR A 156 4.21 -7.37 11.04
N ALA A 157 4.40 -8.63 11.41
CA ALA A 157 4.99 -8.95 12.71
C ALA A 157 6.45 -8.48 12.79
N PHE A 158 7.21 -8.67 11.70
CA PHE A 158 8.57 -8.13 11.58
C PHE A 158 8.60 -6.61 11.74
N LEU A 159 7.67 -5.90 11.09
CA LEU A 159 7.50 -4.46 11.22
C LEU A 159 7.30 -4.05 12.68
N ILE A 160 6.30 -4.64 13.35
CA ILE A 160 5.98 -4.29 14.73
C ILE A 160 7.19 -4.59 15.62
N ALA A 161 7.88 -5.71 15.40
CA ALA A 161 9.10 -6.02 16.13
C ALA A 161 10.22 -4.98 15.90
N THR A 162 10.35 -4.46 14.69
CA THR A 162 11.30 -3.39 14.36
C THR A 162 10.91 -2.08 15.04
N LEU A 163 9.66 -1.63 14.91
CA LEU A 163 9.14 -0.42 15.56
C LEU A 163 9.27 -0.50 17.09
N SER A 164 8.99 -1.66 17.68
CA SER A 164 9.16 -1.88 19.13
C SER A 164 10.60 -1.70 19.60
N LYS A 165 11.60 -1.98 18.73
CA LYS A 165 13.02 -1.82 19.05
C LYS A 165 13.49 -0.38 18.89
N ILE A 166 13.05 0.29 17.83
CA ILE A 166 13.57 1.62 17.47
C ILE A 166 12.79 2.78 18.10
N GLY A 167 11.53 2.56 18.43
CA GLY A 167 10.65 3.60 18.93
C GLY A 167 9.32 3.02 19.43
N PRO A 168 9.27 2.40 20.62
CA PRO A 168 8.04 1.78 21.12
C PRO A 168 6.88 2.77 21.24
N ALA A 169 7.17 4.05 21.52
CA ALA A 169 6.19 5.13 21.52
C ALA A 169 5.46 5.28 20.17
N ALA A 170 6.11 4.97 19.05
CA ALA A 170 5.49 5.04 17.73
C ALA A 170 4.34 4.04 17.56
N ILE A 171 4.42 2.88 18.22
CA ILE A 171 3.33 1.88 18.22
C ILE A 171 2.16 2.36 19.08
N GLU A 172 2.45 2.94 20.24
CA GLU A 172 1.45 3.46 21.17
C GLU A 172 0.66 4.63 20.55
N TYR A 173 1.36 5.55 19.91
CA TYR A 173 0.79 6.75 19.29
C TYR A 173 0.52 6.59 17.80
N CYS A 174 0.32 5.35 17.32
CA CYS A 174 -0.06 5.10 15.93
C CYS A 174 -1.40 5.78 15.60
N SER A 175 -1.42 6.61 14.55
CA SER A 175 -2.64 7.20 14.01
C SER A 175 -3.33 6.21 13.05
N TYR A 176 -4.66 6.23 13.02
CA TYR A 176 -5.46 5.40 12.09
C TYR A 176 -6.38 6.30 11.27
N TYR A 177 -6.41 6.05 9.97
CA TYR A 177 -7.24 6.78 9.03
C TYR A 177 -7.99 5.82 8.11
N THR A 178 -9.13 6.24 7.61
CA THR A 178 -9.91 5.53 6.59
C THR A 178 -10.04 6.37 5.34
N PHE A 179 -10.25 5.70 4.20
CA PHE A 179 -10.55 6.33 2.91
C PHE A 179 -12.04 6.17 2.61
N PRO A 180 -12.92 7.13 2.96
CA PRO A 180 -14.36 6.96 2.80
C PRO A 180 -14.76 6.76 1.33
N GLY A 181 -14.12 7.51 0.42
CA GLY A 181 -14.35 7.41 -1.02
C GLY A 181 -13.75 6.16 -1.67
N GLY A 182 -12.87 5.44 -0.95
CA GLY A 182 -12.23 4.23 -1.47
C GLY A 182 -13.07 2.97 -1.30
N THR A 183 -14.15 3.01 -0.51
CA THR A 183 -14.92 1.83 -0.10
C THR A 183 -15.35 0.95 -1.27
N SER A 184 -15.00 -0.34 -1.20
CA SER A 184 -15.52 -1.36 -2.11
C SER A 184 -16.81 -1.92 -1.54
N ASN A 185 -17.85 -2.02 -2.36
CA ASN A 185 -19.14 -2.58 -1.98
C ASN A 185 -19.36 -3.91 -2.71
N SER A 186 -19.97 -4.89 -2.03
CA SER A 186 -20.67 -5.95 -2.71
C SER A 186 -21.82 -5.36 -3.52
N PHE A 187 -22.06 -5.91 -4.71
CA PHE A 187 -23.14 -5.44 -5.57
C PHE A 187 -24.28 -6.47 -5.59
N ARG A 188 -25.51 -5.98 -5.61
CA ARG A 188 -26.67 -6.82 -5.90
C ARG A 188 -26.87 -6.88 -7.41
N THR A 189 -27.05 -8.09 -7.91
CA THR A 189 -27.48 -8.31 -9.30
C THR A 189 -28.94 -7.92 -9.49
N SER A 190 -29.38 -7.81 -10.74
CA SER A 190 -30.80 -7.58 -11.09
C SER A 190 -31.74 -8.62 -10.50
N THR A 191 -31.24 -9.82 -10.17
CA THR A 191 -32.00 -10.90 -9.50
C THR A 191 -32.01 -10.79 -7.97
N GLY A 192 -31.46 -9.72 -7.40
CA GLY A 192 -31.40 -9.49 -5.95
C GLY A 192 -30.29 -10.26 -5.22
N VAL A 193 -29.56 -11.15 -5.91
CA VAL A 193 -28.45 -11.93 -5.33
C VAL A 193 -27.26 -11.02 -5.06
N LEU A 194 -26.79 -11.01 -3.81
CA LEU A 194 -25.58 -10.30 -3.39
C LEU A 194 -24.36 -11.03 -3.94
N ARG A 195 -23.63 -10.40 -4.85
CA ARG A 195 -22.37 -10.93 -5.36
C ARG A 195 -21.23 -10.57 -4.41
N PRO A 196 -20.22 -11.45 -4.28
CA PRO A 196 -19.04 -11.14 -3.52
C PRO A 196 -18.36 -9.90 -4.11
N LEU A 197 -17.62 -9.21 -3.24
CA LEU A 197 -16.81 -8.07 -3.60
C LEU A 197 -15.93 -8.40 -4.82
N ASP A 198 -15.81 -7.47 -5.78
CA ASP A 198 -14.84 -7.62 -6.86
C ASP A 198 -13.43 -7.52 -6.26
N SER A 199 -12.86 -8.69 -5.99
CA SER A 199 -11.54 -8.83 -5.41
C SER A 199 -10.46 -8.30 -6.37
N THR A 200 -10.66 -8.34 -7.68
CA THR A 200 -9.67 -7.81 -8.63
C THR A 200 -9.61 -6.30 -8.54
N HIS A 201 -10.77 -5.64 -8.60
CA HIS A 201 -10.85 -4.19 -8.49
C HIS A 201 -10.35 -3.70 -7.13
N THR A 202 -10.73 -4.39 -6.05
CA THR A 202 -10.29 -4.02 -4.69
C THR A 202 -8.78 -4.18 -4.51
N ASN A 203 -8.19 -5.24 -5.06
CA ASN A 203 -6.74 -5.43 -5.04
C ASN A 203 -6.02 -4.29 -5.79
N ILE A 204 -6.52 -3.88 -6.95
CA ILE A 204 -5.93 -2.79 -7.74
C ILE A 204 -6.02 -1.46 -6.99
N LYS A 205 -7.14 -1.19 -6.29
CA LYS A 205 -7.27 0.00 -5.44
C LYS A 205 -6.27 0.01 -4.28
N GLU A 206 -6.06 -1.14 -3.63
CA GLU A 206 -5.05 -1.28 -2.56
C GLU A 206 -3.64 -1.05 -3.12
N GLN A 207 -3.33 -1.67 -4.25
CA GLN A 207 -2.06 -1.50 -4.96
C GLN A 207 -1.84 -0.03 -5.37
N ALA A 208 -2.85 0.65 -5.88
CA ALA A 208 -2.76 2.05 -6.25
C ALA A 208 -2.45 2.96 -5.05
N LEU A 209 -3.07 2.69 -3.89
CA LEU A 209 -2.72 3.37 -2.64
C LEU A 209 -1.27 3.07 -2.22
N ILE A 210 -0.84 1.82 -2.35
CA ILE A 210 0.54 1.42 -2.04
C ILE A 210 1.52 2.20 -2.92
N GLU A 211 1.30 2.22 -4.24
CA GLU A 211 2.18 2.93 -5.16
C GLU A 211 2.14 4.45 -5.00
N LEU A 212 1.01 5.03 -4.57
CA LEU A 212 0.90 6.45 -4.26
C LEU A 212 1.86 6.87 -3.13
N PHE A 213 1.99 6.04 -2.10
CA PHE A 213 2.90 6.30 -0.98
C PHE A 213 4.28 5.71 -1.20
N ASP A 214 4.64 5.32 -2.42
CA ASP A 214 5.90 4.66 -2.75
C ASP A 214 6.15 3.36 -1.97
N PHE A 215 6.16 2.25 -2.71
CA PHE A 215 6.43 0.92 -2.20
C PHE A 215 7.71 0.83 -1.35
N GLU A 216 8.74 1.62 -1.67
CA GLU A 216 9.99 1.55 -0.95
C GLU A 216 9.92 2.16 0.45
N THR A 217 9.10 3.22 0.60
CA THR A 217 8.91 3.95 1.86
C THR A 217 7.77 3.37 2.72
N LEU A 218 6.89 2.58 2.10
CA LEU A 218 5.82 1.87 2.77
C LEU A 218 6.28 0.64 3.52
N LEU A 219 5.55 0.37 4.59
CA LEU A 219 5.75 -0.81 5.43
C LEU A 219 5.13 -2.06 4.83
N ASP A 220 4.05 -1.89 4.06
CA ASP A 220 3.48 -2.99 3.30
C ASP A 220 4.16 -3.07 1.93
N ARG A 221 5.24 -3.86 1.89
CA ARG A 221 5.92 -4.26 0.65
C ARG A 221 5.29 -5.51 0.03
N GLN A 222 4.13 -5.96 0.50
CA GLN A 222 3.34 -6.88 -0.30
C GLN A 222 2.69 -6.04 -1.40
N PRO A 223 2.66 -6.49 -2.66
CA PRO A 223 2.04 -5.74 -3.74
C PRO A 223 0.50 -5.73 -3.61
N GLY A 224 -0.05 -5.51 -2.40
CA GLY A 224 -1.48 -5.49 -2.08
C GLY A 224 -2.24 -6.75 -2.49
N GLY A 225 -3.51 -6.77 -2.11
CA GLY A 225 -4.51 -7.67 -2.67
C GLY A 225 -4.52 -9.09 -2.12
N ILE A 226 -5.73 -9.65 -2.12
CA ILE A 226 -6.04 -11.04 -1.75
C ILE A 226 -5.24 -12.04 -2.62
N TYR A 227 -4.78 -11.63 -3.81
CA TYR A 227 -4.02 -12.47 -4.75
C TYR A 227 -2.71 -11.85 -5.21
N SER A 228 -1.84 -11.42 -4.30
CA SER A 228 -0.43 -11.18 -4.67
C SER A 228 0.31 -12.50 -4.98
N SER A 229 -0.26 -13.31 -5.89
CA SER A 229 0.36 -14.46 -6.52
C SER A 229 1.54 -13.96 -7.32
N TYR A 230 2.73 -14.38 -6.92
CA TYR A 230 3.90 -14.26 -7.77
C TYR A 230 3.61 -15.05 -9.06
N VAL A 231 3.55 -14.33 -10.20
CA VAL A 231 3.48 -14.94 -11.52
C VAL A 231 4.92 -14.98 -12.05
N PRO A 232 5.56 -16.16 -12.11
CA PRO A 232 6.93 -16.26 -12.59
C PRO A 232 7.02 -15.77 -14.03
N LYS A 233 7.99 -14.90 -14.33
CA LYS A 233 8.33 -14.55 -15.71
C LYS A 233 9.10 -15.70 -16.35
N ALA A 234 9.12 -15.77 -17.68
CA ALA A 234 9.95 -16.72 -18.41
C ALA A 234 11.43 -16.62 -17.97
N ASP A 235 11.90 -15.39 -17.74
CA ASP A 235 13.27 -15.08 -17.32
C ASP A 235 13.58 -15.52 -15.87
N ASP A 236 12.58 -15.84 -15.06
CA ASP A 236 12.79 -16.37 -13.71
C ASP A 236 13.14 -17.86 -13.73
N GLN A 237 12.79 -18.57 -14.81
CA GLN A 237 12.96 -20.01 -14.93
C GLN A 237 14.43 -20.47 -14.81
N PRO A 238 15.41 -19.81 -15.45
CA PRO A 238 16.82 -20.13 -15.27
C PRO A 238 17.29 -19.95 -13.82
N LEU A 239 16.84 -18.89 -13.14
CA LEU A 239 17.18 -18.61 -11.75
C LEU A 239 16.67 -19.70 -10.80
N PHE A 240 15.42 -20.12 -10.95
CA PHE A 240 14.87 -21.21 -10.11
C PHE A 240 15.56 -22.55 -10.36
N ARG A 241 15.95 -22.84 -11.61
CA ARG A 241 16.75 -24.02 -11.96
C ARG A 241 18.16 -23.95 -11.33
N GLN A 242 18.83 -22.80 -11.42
CA GLN A 242 20.16 -22.60 -10.85
C GLN A 242 20.16 -22.75 -9.31
N LEU A 243 19.08 -22.32 -8.66
CA LEU A 243 18.89 -22.50 -7.23
C LEU A 243 18.62 -23.96 -6.82
N GLY A 244 18.51 -24.89 -7.77
CA GLY A 244 18.20 -26.30 -7.51
C GLY A 244 16.81 -26.51 -6.88
N THR A 245 15.90 -25.55 -7.06
CA THR A 245 14.59 -25.61 -6.42
C THR A 245 13.55 -26.18 -7.39
N ASN A 246 12.71 -27.10 -6.89
CA ASN A 246 11.51 -27.55 -7.60
C ASN A 246 10.36 -26.53 -7.51
N ALA A 247 10.63 -25.31 -7.04
CA ALA A 247 9.62 -24.27 -6.82
C ALA A 247 8.93 -23.90 -8.12
N PHE A 248 9.68 -23.71 -9.22
CA PHE A 248 9.08 -23.39 -10.52
C PHE A 248 8.18 -24.52 -11.02
N GLY A 249 8.64 -25.78 -11.00
CA GLY A 249 7.82 -26.93 -11.41
C GLY A 249 6.54 -27.08 -10.57
N LYS A 250 6.62 -26.85 -9.26
CA LYS A 250 5.46 -26.81 -8.36
C LYS A 250 4.54 -25.61 -8.65
N LEU A 251 5.09 -24.43 -8.90
CA LEU A 251 4.35 -23.22 -9.28
C LEU A 251 3.59 -23.43 -10.59
N THR A 252 4.24 -23.99 -11.61
CA THR A 252 3.62 -24.29 -12.91
C THR A 252 2.54 -25.37 -12.77
N ALA A 253 2.82 -26.44 -12.01
CA ALA A 253 1.84 -27.50 -11.76
C ALA A 253 0.62 -27.01 -10.96
N VAL A 254 0.83 -26.14 -9.96
CA VAL A 254 -0.25 -25.53 -9.18
C VAL A 254 -1.05 -24.58 -10.05
N THR A 255 -0.42 -23.64 -10.78
CA THR A 255 -1.14 -22.68 -11.63
C THR A 255 -1.88 -23.33 -12.82
N GLN A 256 -1.40 -24.48 -13.30
CA GLN A 256 -2.02 -25.24 -14.38
C GLN A 256 -2.99 -26.34 -13.90
N SER A 257 -3.00 -26.66 -12.60
CA SER A 257 -3.85 -27.70 -12.04
C SER A 257 -5.34 -27.35 -12.15
N PRO A 258 -6.20 -28.28 -12.63
CA PRO A 258 -7.65 -28.12 -12.60
C PRO A 258 -8.19 -27.87 -11.19
N ALA A 259 -7.52 -28.39 -10.16
CA ALA A 259 -7.89 -28.20 -8.75
C ALA A 259 -7.59 -26.76 -8.29
N PHE A 260 -6.47 -26.16 -8.71
CA PHE A 260 -6.20 -24.75 -8.39
C PHE A 260 -7.20 -23.82 -9.08
N ARG A 261 -7.59 -24.12 -10.33
CA ARG A 261 -8.65 -23.38 -11.05
C ARG A 261 -10.02 -23.47 -10.36
N LYS A 262 -10.27 -24.53 -9.59
CA LYS A 262 -11.50 -24.76 -8.81
C LYS A 262 -11.38 -24.41 -7.31
N ALA A 263 -10.17 -24.21 -6.80
CA ALA A 263 -9.91 -23.94 -5.39
C ALA A 263 -10.51 -22.60 -4.96
N SER A 264 -11.02 -22.56 -3.74
CA SER A 264 -11.53 -21.35 -3.12
C SER A 264 -10.42 -20.33 -2.90
N ASN A 265 -10.79 -19.06 -2.77
CA ASN A 265 -9.84 -17.96 -2.58
C ASN A 265 -8.98 -18.13 -1.30
N ALA A 266 -9.51 -18.81 -0.28
CA ALA A 266 -8.78 -19.11 0.95
C ALA A 266 -7.68 -20.18 0.77
N GLU A 267 -7.94 -21.22 -0.03
CA GLU A 267 -6.97 -22.29 -0.30
C GLU A 267 -5.82 -21.80 -1.20
N ARG A 268 -6.12 -20.89 -2.14
CA ARG A 268 -5.10 -20.19 -2.93
C ARG A 268 -4.20 -19.31 -2.07
N LEU A 269 -4.71 -18.80 -0.94
CA LEU A 269 -3.96 -17.94 -0.01
C LEU A 269 -2.86 -18.70 0.74
N GLN A 270 -3.17 -19.89 1.26
CA GLN A 270 -2.22 -20.71 2.03
C GLN A 270 -1.01 -21.15 1.20
N ILE A 271 -1.23 -21.56 -0.05
CA ILE A 271 -0.17 -22.02 -0.96
C ILE A 271 0.79 -20.87 -1.30
N ASN A 272 0.27 -19.64 -1.42
CA ASN A 272 1.06 -18.47 -1.81
C ASN A 272 1.87 -17.86 -0.65
N CYS A 273 1.35 -17.90 0.59
CA CYS A 273 2.10 -17.48 1.78
C CYS A 273 3.37 -18.33 2.01
N TRP A 274 3.29 -19.63 1.74
CA TRP A 274 4.43 -20.56 1.86
C TRP A 274 5.61 -20.17 0.96
N MET A 275 5.34 -19.67 -0.26
CA MET A 275 6.38 -19.42 -1.27
C MET A 275 7.23 -18.16 -1.01
N ARG A 276 6.74 -17.21 -0.20
CA ARG A 276 7.50 -15.98 0.12
C ARG A 276 8.43 -16.13 1.33
N GLY A 277 8.12 -17.05 2.26
CA GLY A 277 8.98 -17.35 3.40
C GLY A 277 10.40 -17.74 3.01
N CYS A 278 10.58 -18.35 1.83
CA CYS A 278 11.89 -18.79 1.33
C CYS A 278 12.81 -17.66 0.84
N ARG A 279 12.34 -16.42 0.61
CA ARG A 279 13.17 -15.30 0.13
C ARG A 279 13.76 -14.44 1.25
N LEU A 280 13.06 -14.33 2.39
CA LEU A 280 13.48 -13.49 3.53
C LEU A 280 14.65 -14.06 4.34
N VAL A 281 15.02 -15.33 4.14
CA VAL A 281 16.16 -15.98 4.83
C VAL A 281 17.52 -15.59 4.22
N ARG A 282 17.56 -14.83 3.10
CA ARG A 282 18.82 -14.55 2.37
C ARG A 282 19.33 -13.11 2.38
N THR A 283 18.62 -12.16 2.99
CA THR A 283 19.16 -10.79 3.17
C THR A 283 19.85 -10.60 4.53
N VAL A 284 20.00 -11.67 5.31
CA VAL A 284 20.80 -11.71 6.55
C VAL A 284 21.79 -12.86 6.45
N ARG A 285 22.77 -12.73 5.56
CA ARG A 285 24.10 -13.36 5.66
C ARG A 285 25.10 -12.49 4.92
#